data_AF-A0A2T1D6Z6-F1
#
_entry.id   AF-A0A2T1D6Z6-F1
#
_cell.length_a   1.000
_cell.length_b   1.000
_cell.length_c   1.000
_cell.angle_alpha   90.00
_cell.angle_beta   90.00
_cell.angle_gamma   90.00
#
_symmetry.space_group_name_H-M   'P 1'
#
loop_
_entity.id
_entity.type
_entity.pdbx_description
1 polymer ?
#
loop_
_entity_poly.entity_id
_entity_poly.type
_entity_poly.pdbx_seq_one_letter_code
_entity_poly.pdbx_strand_id
1 'polypeptide(L)'
;MNIEQLRQSLKDKWLVYYRDNRPWLARLAVWVNCNGQRRPSSSFILATLSVLEPELTAFLPLVVDLNSNPDRIVMALGLNFNPDRALDSMDKGNAIINEAKLLPARAKVIPGSEPVSRVYAKRDEDCGGSGRK
;
A
#
# COMPACT_ATOMS: atom_id res chain seq x y z
N MET A 1 -12.72 -14.93 0.77
CA MET A 1 -12.41 -13.60 1.35
C MET A 1 -13.24 -12.53 0.63
N ASN A 2 -13.65 -11.41 1.27
CA ASN A 2 -14.21 -10.25 0.55
C ASN A 2 -13.07 -9.43 -0.11
N ILE A 3 -13.33 -8.70 -1.18
CA ILE A 3 -12.36 -7.83 -1.87
C ILE A 3 -11.67 -6.86 -0.89
N GLU A 4 -12.40 -6.25 0.05
CA GLU A 4 -11.80 -5.33 1.02
C GLU A 4 -10.84 -6.04 1.99
N GLN A 5 -11.18 -7.27 2.39
CA GLN A 5 -10.29 -8.11 3.20
C GLN A 5 -9.05 -8.53 2.41
N LEU A 6 -9.21 -8.83 1.11
CA LEU A 6 -8.09 -9.15 0.22
C LEU A 6 -7.14 -7.95 0.13
N ARG A 7 -7.65 -6.75 -0.12
CA ARG A 7 -6.83 -5.53 -0.21
C ARG A 7 -6.07 -5.26 1.09
N GLN A 8 -6.72 -5.48 2.23
CA GLN A 8 -6.08 -5.34 3.53
C GLN A 8 -4.99 -6.40 3.74
N SER A 9 -5.27 -7.68 3.44
CA SER A 9 -4.29 -8.78 3.52
C SER A 9 -3.07 -8.51 2.65
N LEU A 10 -3.28 -8.06 1.40
CA LEU A 10 -2.20 -7.71 0.48
C LEU A 10 -1.33 -6.58 1.01
N LYS A 11 -1.95 -5.54 1.58
CA LYS A 11 -1.22 -4.41 2.16
C LYS A 11 -0.36 -4.86 3.34
N ASP A 12 -0.92 -5.65 4.25
CA ASP A 12 -0.21 -6.12 5.43
C ASP A 12 0.94 -7.06 5.06
N LYS A 13 0.69 -8.03 4.17
CA LYS A 13 1.72 -8.95 3.65
C LYS A 13 2.84 -8.21 2.91
N TRP A 14 2.51 -7.23 2.09
CA TRP A 14 3.49 -6.40 1.40
C TRP A 14 4.37 -5.63 2.39
N LEU A 15 3.78 -5.03 3.42
CA LEU A 15 4.52 -4.26 4.43
C LEU A 15 5.44 -5.13 5.28
N VAL A 16 4.98 -6.32 5.67
CA VAL A 16 5.81 -7.31 6.39
C VAL A 16 6.99 -7.72 5.52
N TYR A 17 6.74 -8.13 4.27
CA TYR A 17 7.80 -8.50 3.33
C TYR A 17 8.80 -7.35 3.13
N TYR A 18 8.30 -6.14 2.93
CA TYR A 18 9.12 -4.96 2.72
C TYR A 18 10.00 -4.65 3.93
N ARG A 19 9.45 -4.71 5.14
CA ARG A 19 10.18 -4.51 6.40
C ARG A 19 11.33 -5.49 6.52
N ASP A 20 11.03 -6.77 6.32
CA ASP A 20 11.98 -7.86 6.57
C ASP A 20 13.08 -7.91 5.48
N ASN A 21 12.79 -7.45 4.26
CA ASN A 21 13.71 -7.47 3.12
C ASN A 21 14.28 -6.09 2.73
N ARG A 22 14.05 -5.05 3.54
CA ARG A 22 14.43 -3.66 3.25
C ARG A 22 15.90 -3.49 2.81
N PRO A 23 16.90 -4.11 3.49
CA PRO A 23 18.30 -3.96 3.09
C PRO A 23 18.60 -4.55 1.70
N TRP A 24 17.90 -5.62 1.32
CA TRP A 24 18.07 -6.27 0.03
C TRP A 24 17.35 -5.50 -1.09
N LEU A 25 16.13 -5.02 -0.83
CA LEU A 25 15.39 -4.17 -1.78
C LEU A 25 16.12 -2.87 -2.13
N ALA A 26 16.89 -2.32 -1.18
CA ALA A 26 17.75 -1.17 -1.44
C ALA A 26 18.83 -1.46 -2.51
N ARG A 27 19.31 -2.71 -2.61
CA ARG A 27 20.37 -3.12 -3.54
C ARG A 27 19.85 -3.44 -4.94
N LEU A 28 18.59 -3.85 -5.07
CA LEU A 28 18.01 -4.28 -6.35
C LEU A 28 17.68 -3.15 -7.34
N ALA A 29 17.74 -1.88 -6.91
CA ALA A 29 17.39 -0.72 -7.74
C ALA A 29 15.99 -0.78 -8.40
N VAL A 30 15.04 -1.51 -7.81
CA VAL A 30 13.65 -1.67 -8.30
C VAL A 30 12.75 -0.46 -8.06
N TRP A 31 13.32 0.70 -7.73
CA TRP A 31 12.59 1.86 -7.23
C TRP A 31 12.06 2.73 -8.35
N VAL A 32 10.78 3.09 -8.27
CA VAL A 32 10.09 3.96 -9.20
C VAL A 32 9.35 5.05 -8.40
N ASN A 33 9.15 6.21 -9.04
CA ASN A 33 8.24 7.21 -8.52
C ASN A 33 6.94 7.14 -9.30
N CYS A 34 5.82 6.87 -8.61
CA CYS A 34 4.52 6.80 -9.26
C CYS A 34 3.52 7.67 -8.50
N ASN A 35 2.96 8.68 -9.18
CA ASN A 35 2.08 9.71 -8.63
C ASN A 35 2.64 10.36 -7.34
N GLY A 36 3.93 10.69 -7.36
CA GLY A 36 4.62 11.31 -6.22
C GLY A 36 4.95 10.36 -5.06
N GLN A 37 4.64 9.06 -5.19
CA GLN A 37 5.00 8.04 -4.22
C GLN A 37 6.26 7.28 -4.66
N ARG A 38 7.30 7.30 -3.83
CA ARG A 38 8.46 6.44 -3.99
C ARG A 38 8.10 5.02 -3.54
N ARG A 39 8.13 4.07 -4.46
CA ARG A 39 7.84 2.65 -4.19
C ARG A 39 8.61 1.73 -5.16
N PRO A 40 8.73 0.43 -4.87
CA PRO A 40 9.20 -0.54 -5.86
C PRO A 40 8.29 -0.57 -7.10
N SER A 41 8.82 -1.06 -8.22
CA SER A 41 8.07 -1.14 -9.48
C SER A 41 6.81 -1.99 -9.33
N SER A 42 5.76 -1.63 -10.08
CA SER A 42 4.46 -2.30 -9.94
C SER A 42 4.52 -3.79 -10.28
N SER A 43 5.28 -4.16 -11.32
CA SER A 43 5.52 -5.57 -11.65
C SER A 43 6.21 -6.33 -10.53
N PHE A 44 7.16 -5.71 -9.83
CA PHE A 44 7.83 -6.33 -8.67
C PHE A 44 6.86 -6.55 -7.51
N ILE A 45 6.02 -5.55 -7.20
CA ILE A 45 4.99 -5.66 -6.16
C ILE A 45 4.02 -6.81 -6.48
N LEU A 46 3.52 -6.88 -7.72
CA LEU A 46 2.57 -7.92 -8.14
C LEU A 46 3.20 -9.32 -8.12
N ALA A 47 4.44 -9.46 -8.61
CA ALA A 47 5.16 -10.73 -8.60
C ALA A 47 5.47 -11.22 -7.18
N THR A 48 5.75 -10.30 -6.25
CA THR A 48 5.97 -10.66 -4.85
C THR A 48 4.65 -11.09 -4.20
N LEU A 49 3.58 -10.32 -4.43
CA LEU A 49 2.28 -10.59 -3.83
C LEU A 49 1.61 -11.86 -4.37
N SER A 50 1.85 -12.25 -5.62
CA SER A 50 1.33 -13.52 -6.15
C SER A 50 1.92 -14.75 -5.42
N VAL A 51 3.12 -14.62 -4.85
CA VAL A 51 3.75 -15.66 -4.01
C VAL A 51 3.21 -15.61 -2.58
N LEU A 52 2.99 -14.41 -2.02
CA LEU A 52 2.54 -14.23 -0.63
C LEU A 52 1.04 -14.48 -0.43
N GLU A 53 0.22 -14.22 -1.46
CA GLU A 53 -1.24 -14.35 -1.43
C GLU A 53 -1.73 -15.20 -2.61
N PRO A 54 -1.94 -16.51 -2.41
CA PRO A 54 -2.40 -17.42 -3.47
C PRO A 54 -3.76 -17.00 -4.07
N GLU A 55 -4.64 -16.38 -3.28
CA GLU A 55 -5.92 -15.87 -3.78
C GLU A 55 -5.74 -14.76 -4.83
N LEU A 56 -4.68 -13.96 -4.73
CA LEU A 56 -4.37 -12.96 -5.74
C LEU A 56 -4.03 -13.62 -7.08
N THR A 57 -3.31 -14.75 -7.07
CA THR A 57 -2.93 -15.48 -8.29
C THR A 57 -4.14 -16.04 -9.04
N ALA A 58 -5.20 -16.44 -8.33
CA ALA A 58 -6.46 -16.85 -8.97
C ALA A 58 -7.20 -15.68 -9.62
N PHE A 59 -7.07 -14.47 -9.07
CA PHE A 59 -7.77 -13.27 -9.52
C PHE A 59 -7.02 -12.49 -10.61
N LEU A 60 -5.68 -12.52 -10.58
CA LEU A 60 -4.82 -11.74 -11.47
C LEU A 60 -5.11 -11.92 -12.97
N PRO A 61 -5.34 -13.14 -13.51
CA PRO A 61 -5.64 -13.31 -14.93
C PRO A 61 -6.84 -12.49 -15.39
N LEU A 62 -7.93 -12.49 -14.60
CA LEU A 62 -9.14 -11.72 -14.89
C LEU A 62 -8.86 -10.21 -14.90
N VAL A 63 -8.00 -9.74 -13.99
CA VAL A 63 -7.64 -8.31 -13.92
C VAL A 63 -6.78 -7.91 -15.11
N VAL A 64 -5.82 -8.75 -15.50
CA VAL A 64 -4.91 -8.48 -16.61
C VAL A 64 -5.66 -8.45 -17.94
N ASP A 65 -6.65 -9.34 -18.13
CA ASP A 65 -7.53 -9.34 -19.30
C ASP A 65 -8.36 -8.04 -19.42
N LEU A 66 -8.74 -7.46 -18.28
CA LEU A 66 -9.46 -6.17 -18.23
C LEU A 66 -8.52 -4.96 -18.38
N ASN A 67 -7.31 -5.04 -17.80
CA ASN A 67 -6.32 -3.98 -17.86
C ASN A 67 -4.90 -4.54 -17.72
N SER A 68 -4.11 -4.41 -18.78
CA SER A 68 -2.73 -4.90 -18.82
C SER A 68 -1.70 -3.96 -18.18
N ASN A 69 -2.10 -2.76 -17.73
CA ASN A 69 -1.17 -1.81 -17.13
C ASN A 69 -0.94 -2.14 -15.63
N PRO A 70 0.28 -2.58 -15.24
CA PRO A 70 0.56 -3.00 -13.87
C PRO A 70 0.43 -1.86 -12.85
N ASP A 71 0.73 -0.61 -13.22
CA ASP A 71 0.58 0.53 -12.32
C ASP A 71 -0.89 0.76 -11.97
N ARG A 72 -1.79 0.62 -12.94
CA ARG A 72 -3.24 0.71 -12.72
C ARG A 72 -3.75 -0.41 -11.83
N ILE A 73 -3.26 -1.63 -12.01
CA ILE A 73 -3.62 -2.76 -11.15
C ILE A 73 -3.20 -2.47 -9.71
N VAL A 74 -1.95 -2.06 -9.48
CA VAL A 74 -1.45 -1.79 -8.13
C VAL A 74 -2.19 -0.60 -7.49
N MET A 75 -2.56 0.42 -8.27
CA MET A 75 -3.42 1.51 -7.79
C MET A 75 -4.82 1.02 -7.40
N ALA A 76 -5.46 0.19 -8.23
CA ALA A 76 -6.79 -0.37 -7.95
C ALA A 76 -6.79 -1.24 -6.67
N LEU A 77 -5.72 -2.01 -6.45
CA LEU A 77 -5.53 -2.78 -5.22
C LEU A 77 -5.31 -1.90 -3.98
N GLY A 78 -5.06 -0.60 -4.14
CA GLY A 78 -4.78 0.33 -3.02
C GLY A 78 -3.34 0.24 -2.50
N LEU A 79 -2.42 -0.26 -3.33
CA LEU A 79 -1.02 -0.49 -2.99
C LEU A 79 -0.10 0.64 -3.47
N ASN A 80 -0.65 1.77 -3.92
CA ASN A 80 0.13 2.94 -4.31
C ASN A 80 0.42 3.85 -3.11
N PHE A 81 1.38 3.44 -2.29
CA PHE A 81 1.86 4.22 -1.15
C PHE A 81 3.37 4.07 -1.00
N ASN A 82 3.98 5.03 -0.30
CA ASN A 82 5.37 4.91 0.11
C ASN A 82 5.49 3.91 1.29
N PRO A 83 6.19 2.78 1.11
CA PRO A 83 6.26 1.74 2.14
C PRO A 83 7.02 2.19 3.40
N ASP A 84 8.03 3.06 3.28
CA ASP A 84 8.73 3.61 4.44
C ASP A 84 7.77 4.43 5.32
N ARG A 85 6.99 5.32 4.70
CA ARG A 85 6.01 6.15 5.41
C ARG A 85 4.90 5.32 6.06
N ALA A 86 4.49 4.25 5.39
CA ALA A 86 3.47 3.34 5.90
C ALA A 86 3.98 2.57 7.12
N LEU A 87 5.22 2.08 7.11
CA LEU A 87 5.86 1.45 8.27
C LEU A 87 6.00 2.42 9.45
N ASP A 88 6.49 3.64 9.21
CA ASP A 88 6.62 4.65 10.27
C ASP A 88 5.27 4.93 10.97
N SER A 89 4.18 4.89 10.20
CA SER A 89 2.83 5.10 10.71
C SER A 89 2.33 3.89 11.52
N MET A 90 2.69 2.66 11.13
CA MET A 90 2.38 1.44 11.90
C MET A 90 3.16 1.40 13.22
N ASP A 91 4.45 1.76 13.20
CA ASP A 91 5.27 1.79 14.40
C ASP A 91 4.79 2.84 15.40
N LYS A 92 4.40 4.02 14.92
CA LYS A 92 3.75 5.05 15.76
C LYS A 92 2.40 4.59 16.29
N GLY A 93 1.58 3.94 15.47
CA GLY A 93 0.30 3.39 15.91
C GLY A 93 0.47 2.35 17.03
N ASN A 94 1.46 1.47 16.89
CA ASN A 94 1.80 0.48 17.91
C ASN A 94 2.32 1.13 19.19
N ALA A 95 3.14 2.18 19.08
CA ALA A 95 3.60 2.95 20.23
C ALA A 95 2.43 3.61 20.98
N ILE A 96 1.51 4.27 20.27
CA ILE A 96 0.30 4.88 20.85
C ILE A 96 -0.59 3.83 21.53
N ILE A 97 -0.77 2.65 20.93
CA ILE A 97 -1.57 1.57 21.54
C ILE A 97 -0.89 1.06 22.82
N ASN A 98 0.43 0.91 22.80
CA ASN A 98 1.20 0.48 23.98
C ASN A 98 1.14 1.52 25.10
N GLU A 99 1.21 2.81 24.77
CA GLU A 99 1.05 3.91 25.71
C GLU A 99 -0.39 4.03 26.23
N ALA A 100 -1.40 3.84 25.38
CA ALA A 100 -2.81 3.85 25.78
C ALA A 100 -3.18 2.65 26.66
N LYS A 101 -2.48 1.51 26.51
CA LYS A 101 -2.63 0.34 27.40
C LYS A 101 -2.15 0.59 28.83
N LEU A 102 -1.36 1.65 29.05
CA LEU A 102 -0.85 2.05 30.37
C LEU A 102 -1.76 3.07 31.09
N LEU A 103 -2.85 3.52 30.47
CA LEU A 103 -3.74 4.52 31.06
C LEU A 103 -5.07 3.88 31.54
N PRO A 104 -5.57 4.23 32.74
CA PRO A 104 -6.89 3.79 33.17
C PRO A 104 -7.97 4.41 32.27
N ALA A 105 -8.97 3.60 31.90
CA ALA A 105 -10.04 3.95 30.98
C ALA A 105 -10.82 5.19 31.48
N ARG A 106 -10.58 6.35 30.86
CA ARG A 106 -11.38 7.55 31.09
C ARG A 106 -12.38 7.72 29.96
N ALA A 107 -13.65 7.45 30.25
CA ALA A 107 -14.76 7.68 29.34
C ALA A 107 -14.99 9.19 29.09
N LYS A 108 -15.14 9.59 27.82
CA LYS A 108 -15.81 10.83 27.37
C LYS A 108 -16.23 10.68 25.91
N VAL A 109 -17.52 10.44 25.64
CA VAL A 109 -18.57 11.42 25.25
C VAL A 109 -18.25 12.18 23.94
N ILE A 110 -19.02 11.85 22.89
CA ILE A 110 -19.01 12.43 21.54
C ILE A 110 -19.93 13.66 21.52
N PRO A 111 -19.56 14.77 20.83
CA PRO A 111 -20.47 15.26 19.78
C PRO A 111 -19.75 15.89 18.56
N GLY A 112 -20.36 15.72 17.37
CA GLY A 112 -20.26 16.69 16.27
C GLY A 112 -19.58 16.19 14.99
N SER A 113 -20.38 15.72 14.04
CA SER A 113 -20.01 15.44 12.66
C SER A 113 -20.23 16.66 11.75
N GLU A 114 -19.23 17.05 10.95
CA GLU A 114 -19.43 17.85 9.74
C GLU A 114 -18.73 17.19 8.53
N PRO A 115 -19.29 17.30 7.31
CA PRO A 115 -18.92 16.45 6.18
C PRO A 115 -17.74 17.01 5.37
N VAL A 116 -16.81 16.12 5.01
CA VAL A 116 -15.66 16.43 4.15
C VAL A 116 -16.08 16.52 2.68
N SER A 117 -15.80 17.65 2.04
CA SER A 117 -16.02 17.90 0.60
C SER A 117 -15.16 17.01 -0.29
N ARG A 118 -15.79 16.41 -1.30
CA ARG A 118 -15.18 15.47 -2.26
C ARG A 118 -14.50 16.26 -3.39
N VAL A 119 -13.18 16.29 -3.41
CA VAL A 119 -12.42 16.79 -4.56
C VAL A 119 -12.20 15.64 -5.54
N TYR A 120 -12.68 15.80 -6.78
CA TYR A 120 -12.48 14.83 -7.86
C TYR A 120 -11.01 14.83 -8.31
N ALA A 121 -10.43 13.63 -8.44
CA ALA A 121 -9.07 13.44 -8.92
C ALA A 121 -8.93 13.87 -10.39
N LYS A 122 -7.94 14.71 -10.69
CA LYS A 122 -7.47 14.96 -12.06
C LYS A 122 -6.80 13.69 -12.61
N ARG A 123 -6.86 13.51 -13.93
CA ARG A 123 -6.17 12.42 -14.62
C ARG A 123 -4.68 12.70 -14.57
N ASP A 124 -3.94 11.88 -13.83
CA ASP A 124 -2.50 12.01 -13.72
C ASP A 124 -1.79 11.11 -14.74
N GLU A 125 -0.78 11.72 -15.38
CA GLU A 125 0.06 11.21 -16.46
C GLU A 125 0.88 9.97 -16.04
N ASP A 126 1.18 9.12 -17.03
CA ASP A 126 1.83 7.82 -16.84
C ASP A 126 3.21 7.92 -16.16
N CYS A 127 3.48 6.99 -15.24
CA CYS A 127 4.69 6.93 -14.40
C CYS A 127 5.96 6.67 -15.25
N GLY A 128 6.70 7.73 -15.58
CA GLY A 128 7.99 7.66 -16.28
C GLY A 128 9.15 7.34 -15.34
N GLY A 129 9.93 6.30 -15.66
CA GLY A 129 11.17 5.98 -14.95
C GLY A 129 12.24 7.07 -15.15
N SER A 130 12.91 7.48 -14.07
CA SER A 130 14.07 8.36 -14.18
C SER A 130 15.28 7.56 -14.67
N GLY A 131 15.37 7.40 -15.99
CA GLY A 131 16.62 7.00 -16.65
C GLY A 131 17.66 8.10 -16.43
N ARG A 132 18.74 7.77 -15.72
CA ARG A 132 19.93 8.64 -15.71
C ARG A 132 20.49 8.69 -17.14
N LYS A 133 20.77 9.91 -17.59
CA LYS A 133 21.36 10.26 -18.89
C LYS A 133 22.66 9.51 -19.17
#